data_AF-A0A0A0KHT7-F1
#
_entry.id   AF-A0A0A0KHT7-F1
#
_cell.length_a   1.000
_cell.length_b   1.000
_cell.length_c   1.000
_cell.angle_alpha   90.00
_cell.angle_beta   90.00
_cell.angle_gamma   90.00
#
_symmetry.space_group_name_H-M   'P 1'
#
loop_
_entity.id
_entity.type
_entity.pdbx_description
1 polymer ?
#
loop_
_entity_poly.entity_id
_entity_poly.type
_entity_poly.pdbx_seq_one_letter_code
_entity_poly.pdbx_strand_id
1 'polypeptide(L)'
;MSVEILDSATIVNFVEDDVAFGAFIRDRFAHLDTNRDGLLSYSEMLEELHTLRVFETHFGIDVKPDPDELSSVYSSLFLQFDRDSSGTVDLDEFRAETKRMMLAMANGMGFLPVQMVLEEGSFLMKAVERETAITAA
;
A
#
# COMPACT_ATOMS: atom_id res chain seq x y z
N MET A 1 8.92 12.44 2.18
CA MET A 1 7.62 12.84 1.59
C MET A 1 7.89 13.71 0.37
N SER A 2 7.37 13.36 -0.80
CA SER A 2 7.46 14.17 -2.02
C SER A 2 6.08 14.36 -2.66
N VAL A 3 5.96 15.36 -3.52
CA VAL A 3 4.71 15.64 -4.26
C VAL A 3 4.88 15.11 -5.68
N GLU A 4 4.16 14.05 -6.00
CA GLU A 4 4.24 13.38 -7.30
C GLU A 4 2.93 13.51 -8.07
N ILE A 5 3.02 13.43 -9.39
CA ILE A 5 1.87 13.29 -10.27
C ILE A 5 1.68 11.80 -10.54
N LEU A 6 0.47 11.31 -10.28
CA LEU A 6 0.13 9.90 -10.38
C LEU A 6 -1.00 9.71 -11.40
N ASP A 7 -0.79 8.84 -12.37
CA ASP A 7 -1.82 8.39 -13.30
C ASP A 7 -2.25 6.95 -12.99
N SER A 8 -3.48 6.62 -13.36
CA SER A 8 -3.98 5.24 -13.40
C SER A 8 -3.04 4.31 -14.16
N ALA A 9 -2.46 4.77 -15.28
CA ALA A 9 -1.56 3.98 -16.12
C ALA A 9 -0.24 3.65 -15.38
N THR A 10 0.32 4.59 -14.63
CA THR A 10 1.53 4.41 -13.81
C THR A 10 1.36 3.23 -12.85
N ILE A 11 0.21 3.18 -12.17
CA ILE A 11 -0.12 2.15 -11.19
C ILE A 11 -0.33 0.81 -11.87
N VAL A 12 -1.12 0.77 -12.95
CA VAL A 12 -1.38 -0.46 -13.70
C VAL A 12 -0.08 -1.05 -14.25
N ASN A 13 0.75 -0.23 -14.90
CA ASN A 13 2.04 -0.65 -15.45
C ASN A 13 2.96 -1.24 -14.37
N PHE A 14 3.01 -0.62 -13.18
CA PHE A 14 3.81 -1.14 -12.07
C PHE A 14 3.28 -2.50 -11.57
N VAL A 15 1.96 -2.64 -11.43
CA VAL A 15 1.32 -3.86 -10.91
C VAL A 15 1.31 -5.01 -11.92
N GLU A 16 1.33 -4.70 -13.22
CA GLU A 16 1.47 -5.67 -14.31
C GLU A 16 2.92 -6.13 -14.51
N ASP A 17 3.92 -5.33 -14.11
CA ASP A 17 5.31 -5.77 -14.02
C ASP A 17 5.50 -6.73 -12.83
N ASP A 18 5.10 -7.99 -13.00
CA ASP A 18 5.17 -9.01 -11.95
C ASP A 18 6.59 -9.23 -11.39
N VAL A 19 7.63 -8.88 -12.15
CA VAL A 19 9.03 -8.98 -11.69
C VAL A 19 9.35 -7.84 -10.74
N ALA A 20 9.11 -6.59 -11.14
CA ALA A 20 9.36 -5.42 -10.31
C ALA A 20 8.42 -5.39 -9.10
N PHE A 21 7.13 -5.62 -9.33
CA PHE A 21 6.11 -5.69 -8.30
C PHE A 21 6.41 -6.82 -7.31
N GLY A 22 6.72 -8.03 -7.79
CA GLY A 22 7.05 -9.15 -6.92
C GLY A 22 8.32 -8.92 -6.09
N ALA A 23 9.34 -8.25 -6.67
CA ALA A 23 10.54 -7.88 -5.92
C ALA A 23 10.25 -6.86 -4.83
N PHE A 24 9.47 -5.83 -5.15
CA PHE A 24 9.06 -4.82 -4.18
C PHE A 24 8.19 -5.41 -3.06
N ILE A 25 7.22 -6.25 -3.40
CA ILE A 25 6.36 -6.92 -2.41
C ILE A 25 7.18 -7.78 -1.45
N ARG A 26 8.15 -8.55 -1.95
CA ARG A 26 9.03 -9.36 -1.09
C ARG A 26 9.90 -8.50 -0.17
N ASP A 27 10.48 -7.42 -0.69
CA ASP A 27 11.31 -6.50 0.10
C ASP A 27 10.47 -5.84 1.21
N ARG A 28 9.27 -5.38 0.86
CA ARG A 28 8.33 -4.78 1.80
C ARG A 28 7.85 -5.78 2.85
N PHE A 29 7.46 -6.99 2.42
CA PHE A 29 7.06 -8.06 3.34
C PHE A 29 8.19 -8.39 4.32
N ALA A 30 9.42 -8.55 3.83
CA ALA A 30 10.58 -8.84 4.68
C ALA A 30 10.97 -7.68 5.62
N HIS A 31 10.61 -6.44 5.28
CA HIS A 31 10.78 -5.28 6.16
C HIS A 31 9.82 -5.32 7.34
N LEU A 32 8.63 -5.88 7.14
CA LEU A 32 7.55 -5.93 8.12
C LEU A 32 7.59 -7.16 8.99
N ASP A 33 7.97 -8.29 8.39
CA ASP A 33 8.21 -9.56 9.04
C ASP A 33 9.45 -9.44 9.96
N THR A 34 9.23 -8.83 11.12
CA THR A 34 10.27 -8.48 12.08
C THR A 34 10.77 -9.75 12.78
N ASN A 35 9.85 -10.68 13.03
CA ASN A 35 10.14 -11.96 13.65
C ASN A 35 10.73 -13.00 12.66
N ARG A 36 10.63 -12.75 11.34
CA ARG A 36 11.11 -13.59 10.24
C ARG A 36 10.48 -14.98 10.21
N ASP A 37 9.21 -15.08 10.58
CA ASP A 37 8.46 -16.33 10.54
C ASP A 37 7.81 -16.59 9.16
N GLY A 38 7.89 -15.62 8.25
CA GLY A 38 7.31 -15.70 6.91
C GLY A 38 5.82 -15.34 6.85
N LEU A 39 5.27 -14.79 7.93
CA LEU A 39 3.88 -14.37 8.08
C LEU A 39 3.83 -12.97 8.68
N LEU A 40 2.84 -12.17 8.31
CA LEU A 40 2.62 -10.87 8.93
C LEU A 40 1.50 -10.97 9.96
N SER A 41 1.84 -10.73 11.22
CA SER A 41 0.86 -10.55 12.28
C SER A 41 0.16 -9.19 12.16
N TYR A 42 -0.99 -9.03 12.82
CA TYR A 42 -1.68 -7.74 12.92
C TYR A 42 -0.76 -6.62 13.41
N SER A 43 0.08 -6.89 14.41
CA SER A 43 1.05 -5.93 14.94
C SER A 43 2.12 -5.51 13.92
N GLU A 44 2.61 -6.44 13.11
CA GLU A 44 3.61 -6.16 12.08
C GLU A 44 2.99 -5.38 10.90
N MET A 45 1.74 -5.70 10.53
CA MET A 45 0.99 -4.92 9.55
C MET A 45 0.56 -3.55 10.05
N LEU A 46 0.44 -3.34 11.36
CA LEU A 46 -0.03 -2.06 11.91
C LEU A 46 0.93 -0.91 11.57
N GLU A 47 2.24 -1.19 11.53
CA GLU A 47 3.26 -0.23 11.08
C GLU A 47 3.05 0.18 9.60
N GLU A 48 2.66 -0.76 8.73
CA GLU A 48 2.29 -0.44 7.34
C GLU A 48 1.03 0.40 7.25
N LEU A 49 -0.01 0.01 7.98
CA LEU A 49 -1.29 0.68 7.90
C LEU A 49 -1.17 2.14 8.37
N HIS A 50 -0.25 2.41 9.31
CA HIS A 50 0.15 3.75 9.69
C HIS A 50 0.82 4.52 8.55
N THR A 51 1.72 3.90 7.79
CA THR A 51 2.40 4.54 6.63
C THR A 51 1.52 4.66 5.40
N LEU A 52 0.48 3.84 5.27
CA LEU A 52 -0.51 3.92 4.20
C LEU A 52 -1.46 5.12 4.34
N ARG A 53 -1.33 5.94 5.40
CA ARG A 53 -2.10 7.18 5.58
C ARG A 53 -3.61 7.00 5.41
N VAL A 54 -4.16 5.84 5.81
CA VAL A 54 -5.61 5.58 5.81
C VAL A 54 -6.36 6.69 6.57
N PHE A 55 -5.70 7.35 7.51
CA PHE A 55 -6.18 8.52 8.24
C PHE A 55 -5.22 9.72 8.17
N GLU A 56 -4.71 10.11 6.99
CA GLU A 56 -4.43 11.53 6.84
C GLU A 56 -5.74 12.31 6.75
N THR A 57 -6.32 12.60 7.91
CA THR A 57 -7.28 13.68 8.12
C THR A 57 -6.61 15.05 7.96
N HIS A 58 -5.93 15.25 6.83
CA HIS A 58 -5.76 16.56 6.22
C HIS A 58 -6.76 16.77 5.07
N PHE A 59 -7.88 16.05 5.10
CA PHE A 59 -9.15 16.46 4.49
C PHE A 59 -9.80 17.67 5.21
N GLY A 60 -9.01 18.61 5.73
CA GLY A 60 -9.51 19.85 6.33
C GLY A 60 -10.34 19.69 7.61
N ILE A 61 -10.33 18.53 8.27
CA ILE A 61 -11.01 18.32 9.55
C ILE A 61 -9.98 17.86 10.59
N ASP A 62 -9.63 18.78 11.49
CA ASP A 62 -8.70 18.61 12.61
C ASP A 62 -9.34 17.75 13.71
N VAL A 63 -9.58 16.46 13.41
CA VAL A 63 -10.04 15.49 14.40
C VAL A 63 -9.00 14.38 14.45
N LYS A 64 -8.25 14.34 15.55
CA LYS A 64 -7.51 13.15 15.94
C LYS A 64 -8.54 12.03 16.13
N PRO A 65 -8.57 11.00 15.27
CA PRO A 65 -9.49 9.90 15.46
C PRO A 65 -9.15 9.19 16.78
N ASP A 66 -10.19 8.75 17.49
CA ASP A 66 -10.03 8.03 18.74
C ASP A 66 -9.23 6.74 18.50
N PRO A 67 -8.26 6.38 19.37
CA PRO A 67 -7.42 5.20 19.17
C PRO A 67 -8.23 3.89 19.07
N ASP A 68 -9.40 3.79 19.72
CA ASP A 68 -10.27 2.62 19.60
C ASP A 68 -10.99 2.56 18.24
N GLU A 69 -11.41 3.70 17.68
CA GLU A 69 -11.97 3.77 16.32
C GLU A 69 -10.92 3.43 15.26
N LEU A 70 -9.70 3.96 15.39
CA LEU A 70 -8.58 3.62 14.51
C LEU A 70 -8.29 2.13 14.48
N SER A 71 -8.23 1.51 15.67
CA SER A 71 -7.98 0.08 15.80
C SER A 71 -9.05 -0.74 15.08
N SER A 72 -10.33 -0.34 15.16
CA SER A 72 -11.42 -1.03 14.46
C SER A 72 -11.31 -0.98 12.93
N VAL A 73 -10.85 0.16 12.39
CA VAL A 73 -10.65 0.33 10.94
C VAL A 73 -9.44 -0.45 10.47
N TYR A 74 -8.32 -0.39 11.20
CA TYR A 74 -7.13 -1.18 10.90
C TYR A 74 -7.39 -2.68 11.00
N SER A 75 -8.18 -3.12 11.99
CA SER A 75 -8.64 -4.51 12.10
C SER A 75 -9.46 -4.92 10.86
N SER A 76 -10.37 -4.05 10.40
CA SER A 76 -11.20 -4.33 9.22
C SER A 76 -10.39 -4.35 7.92
N LEU A 77 -9.32 -3.55 7.84
CA LEU A 77 -8.37 -3.59 6.73
C LEU A 77 -7.53 -4.87 6.77
N PHE A 78 -7.01 -5.23 7.93
CA PHE A 78 -6.24 -6.47 8.11
C PHE A 78 -7.05 -7.71 7.69
N LEU A 79 -8.34 -7.77 8.06
CA LEU A 79 -9.25 -8.84 7.63
C LEU A 79 -9.49 -8.91 6.10
N GLN A 80 -9.17 -7.86 5.35
CA GLN A 80 -9.19 -7.93 3.88
C GLN A 80 -7.91 -8.57 3.31
N PHE A 81 -6.79 -8.42 4.02
CA PHE A 81 -5.53 -9.07 3.68
C PHE A 81 -5.53 -10.55 4.09
N ASP A 82 -5.99 -10.85 5.31
CA ASP A 82 -6.13 -12.21 5.84
C ASP A 82 -7.40 -12.88 5.28
N ARG A 83 -7.28 -13.48 4.10
CA ARG A 83 -8.45 -14.03 3.38
C ARG A 83 -8.90 -15.37 3.92
N ASP A 84 -7.96 -16.16 4.42
CA ASP A 84 -8.27 -17.45 5.03
C ASP A 84 -8.69 -17.32 6.51
N SER A 85 -8.63 -16.11 7.06
CA SER A 85 -8.94 -15.81 8.46
C SER A 85 -8.09 -16.64 9.42
N SER A 86 -6.83 -16.91 9.02
CA SER A 86 -5.83 -17.61 9.83
C SER A 86 -5.32 -16.75 10.99
N GLY A 87 -5.56 -15.43 10.95
CA GLY A 87 -5.04 -14.45 11.89
C GLY A 87 -3.65 -13.93 11.52
N THR A 88 -3.14 -14.30 10.35
CA THR A 88 -1.85 -13.92 9.80
C THR A 88 -1.96 -13.70 8.31
N VAL A 89 -1.10 -12.88 7.73
CA VAL A 89 -1.08 -12.63 6.28
C VAL A 89 0.19 -13.20 5.69
N ASP A 90 0.05 -14.15 4.76
CA ASP A 90 1.20 -14.70 4.04
C ASP A 90 1.64 -13.82 2.85
N LEU A 91 2.78 -14.13 2.26
CA LEU A 91 3.34 -13.35 1.15
C LEU A 91 2.42 -13.32 -0.09
N ASP A 92 1.75 -14.43 -0.40
CA ASP A 92 0.86 -14.53 -1.55
C ASP A 92 -0.44 -13.74 -1.30
N GLU A 93 -0.98 -13.80 -0.10
CA GLU A 93 -2.12 -12.98 0.34
C GLU A 93 -1.78 -11.48 0.29
N PHE A 94 -0.65 -11.11 0.89
CA PHE A 94 -0.17 -9.73 0.89
C PHE A 94 0.00 -9.22 -0.55
N ARG A 95 0.66 -10.00 -1.40
CA ARG A 95 0.81 -9.67 -2.83
C ARG A 95 -0.53 -9.49 -3.54
N ALA A 96 -1.44 -10.44 -3.36
CA ALA A 96 -2.73 -10.46 -4.06
C ALA A 96 -3.61 -9.28 -3.64
N GLU A 97 -3.64 -8.98 -2.35
CA GLU A 97 -4.46 -7.90 -1.82
C GLU A 97 -3.87 -6.52 -2.13
N THR A 98 -2.54 -6.34 -1.99
CA THR A 98 -1.89 -5.10 -2.44
C THR A 98 -2.13 -4.85 -3.94
N LYS A 99 -1.99 -5.88 -4.78
CA LYS A 99 -2.28 -5.79 -6.22
C LYS A 99 -3.72 -5.34 -6.48
N ARG A 100 -4.67 -5.94 -5.76
CA ARG A 100 -6.09 -5.61 -5.88
C ARG A 100 -6.38 -4.18 -5.45
N MET A 101 -5.85 -3.72 -4.32
CA MET A 101 -6.02 -2.36 -3.83
C MET A 101 -5.45 -1.34 -4.82
N MET A 102 -4.22 -1.54 -5.31
CA MET A 102 -3.60 -0.64 -6.28
C MET A 102 -4.41 -0.55 -7.58
N LEU A 103 -4.88 -1.68 -8.11
CA LEU A 103 -5.76 -1.68 -9.30
C LEU A 103 -7.10 -1.02 -9.03
N ALA A 104 -7.71 -1.22 -7.85
CA ALA A 104 -8.96 -0.55 -7.48
C ALA A 104 -8.76 0.98 -7.41
N MET A 105 -7.64 1.44 -6.87
CA MET A 105 -7.28 2.86 -6.85
C MET A 105 -7.08 3.41 -8.28
N ALA A 106 -6.33 2.69 -9.13
CA ALA A 106 -6.13 3.08 -10.53
C ALA A 106 -7.47 3.20 -11.29
N ASN A 107 -8.38 2.23 -11.10
CA ASN A 107 -9.73 2.29 -11.67
C ASN A 107 -10.57 3.45 -11.12
N GLY A 108 -10.36 3.82 -9.86
CA GLY A 108 -11.05 4.94 -9.20
C GLY A 108 -10.53 6.33 -9.58
N MET A 109 -9.28 6.46 -10.02
CA MET A 109 -8.68 7.75 -10.42
C MET A 109 -9.25 8.33 -11.72
N GLY A 110 -9.85 7.48 -12.57
CA GLY A 110 -10.32 7.90 -13.89
C GLY A 110 -9.15 8.24 -14.82
N PHE A 111 -9.40 9.12 -15.80
CA PHE A 111 -8.43 9.43 -16.87
C PHE A 111 -7.51 10.64 -16.56
N LEU A 112 -7.76 11.37 -15.46
CA LEU A 112 -6.98 12.56 -15.16
C LEU A 112 -5.91 12.24 -14.12
N PRO A 113 -4.65 12.64 -14.37
CA PRO A 113 -3.58 12.46 -13.40
C PRO A 113 -3.87 13.31 -12.15
N VAL A 114 -3.56 12.74 -10.98
CA VAL A 114 -3.80 13.36 -9.67
C VAL A 114 -2.45 13.71 -9.03
N GLN A 115 -2.35 14.91 -8.46
CA GLN A 115 -1.19 15.30 -7.68
C GLN A 115 -1.37 14.83 -6.22
N MET A 116 -0.42 14.05 -5.70
CA MET A 116 -0.51 13.46 -4.36
C MET A 116 0.80 13.63 -3.60
N VAL A 117 0.70 13.73 -2.27
CA VAL A 117 1.87 13.67 -1.37
C VAL A 117 2.12 12.21 -1.05
N LEU A 118 3.29 11.70 -1.42
CA LEU A 118 3.67 10.31 -1.22
C LEU A 118 4.82 10.20 -0.22
N GLU A 119 4.76 9.18 0.63
CA GLU A 119 5.85 8.85 1.54
C GLU A 119 6.93 8.03 0.82
N GLU A 120 8.17 8.19 1.26
CA GLU A 120 9.30 7.45 0.71
C GLU A 120 9.11 5.96 1.01
N GLY A 121 9.24 5.13 -0.04
CA GLY A 121 9.02 3.69 0.06
C GLY A 121 7.54 3.25 0.06
N SER A 122 6.57 4.17 -0.04
CA SER A 122 5.16 3.79 -0.20
C SER A 122 4.89 3.07 -1.53
N PHE A 123 3.81 2.28 -1.59
CA PHE A 123 3.41 1.52 -2.77
C PHE A 123 3.26 2.40 -4.03
N LEU A 124 2.62 3.56 -3.88
CA LEU A 124 2.39 4.49 -5.00
C LEU A 124 3.68 5.22 -5.41
N MET A 125 4.55 5.57 -4.44
CA MET A 125 5.85 6.16 -4.73
C MET A 125 6.70 5.24 -5.61
N LYS A 126 6.66 3.93 -5.33
CA LYS A 126 7.39 2.92 -6.11
C LYS A 126 6.87 2.78 -7.52
N ALA A 127 5.56 2.96 -7.73
CA ALA A 127 4.98 3.01 -9.07
C ALA A 127 5.52 4.23 -9.87
N VAL A 128 5.59 5.40 -9.24
CA VAL A 128 6.14 6.63 -9.86
C VAL A 128 7.64 6.50 -10.15
N GLU A 129 8.42 5.96 -9.21
CA GLU A 129 9.85 5.69 -9.40
C GLU A 129 10.09 4.75 -10.57
N ARG A 130 9.26 3.70 -10.72
CA ARG A 130 9.34 2.76 -11.84
C ARG A 130 9.09 3.44 -13.18
N GLU A 131 8.04 4.26 -13.28
CA GLU A 131 7.71 4.99 -14.50
C GLU A 131 8.78 6.03 -14.85
N THR A 132 9.29 6.75 -13.85
CA THR A 132 10.41 7.69 -14.04
C THR A 132 11.65 6.98 -14.56
N ALA A 133 11.97 5.80 -14.02
CA ALA A 133 13.09 4.99 -14.47
C ALA A 133 12.92 4.47 -15.91
N ILE A 134 11.69 4.16 -16.32
CA ILE A 134 11.39 3.76 -17.71
C ILE A 134 11.52 4.95 -18.67
N THR A 135 11.03 6.12 -18.26
CA THR A 135 11.05 7.34 -19.10
C THR A 135 12.45 7.95 -19.23
N ALA A 136 13.32 7.71 -18.24
CA ALA A 136 14.71 8.19 -18.24
C ALA A 136 15.71 7.26 -18.96
N ALA A 137 15.28 6.06 -19.39
CA ALA A 137 16.11 5.07 -20.09
C ALA A 137 15.96 5.18 -21.62
#